data_AF-A0A3P6E5Z6-F1
#
_entry.id   AF-A0A3P6E5Z6-F1
#
_cell.length_a   1.000
_cell.length_b   1.000
_cell.length_c   1.000
_cell.angle_alpha   90.00
_cell.angle_beta   90.00
_cell.angle_gamma   90.00
#
_symmetry.space_group_name_H-M   'P 1'
#
loop_
_entity.id
_entity.type
_entity.pdbx_description
1 polymer ?
#
loop_
_entity_poly.entity_id
_entity_poly.type
_entity_poly.pdbx_seq_one_letter_code
_entity_poly.pdbx_strand_id
1 'polypeptide(L)'
;MYSLPAYAFIAQDFTTQAALYTHHQYIAGFIMTGAFAHGAIFFIRDYNPEQNEDNVLARMLDHKEAIISHLSWASLFLGFHTLGLYVHNDVMLAFGTPEKQILIEPIFAQWIQSAHGKTSYGFDVLLSSTNGPAFNAGRSIWLPGWLNAINENSNSLFLTIGPGDFLVHHAIALGLHTTTLILVKGALDARGSKLMPDKKDFGYSFPCDGPGRGGTCDISAWDAFYLAELIETLAWAHERTPLANLIRWKDKPVALSIVQARLVGLAHFSDPICIIIIDNKRNLSIMAKKSLIYREKKRQKLEQKYHLIRRSLKKEISEIPSLSEKWKIHGKLQSPPRNSAPTRLHRRCFSTGRPRANYRDFGLSGHILREMVQACLLPGATRSSW
;
A
#
# COMPACT_ATOMS: atom_id res chain seq x y z
N MET A 1 3.60 -0.02 -9.64
CA MET A 1 4.18 1.25 -9.12
C MET A 1 5.56 1.08 -8.49
N TYR A 2 5.78 0.05 -7.66
CA TYR A 2 7.08 -0.14 -7.00
C TYR A 2 8.15 -0.74 -7.94
N SER A 3 7.77 -1.68 -8.82
CA SER A 3 8.68 -2.37 -9.77
C SER A 3 9.05 -1.52 -10.99
N LEU A 4 8.08 -0.75 -11.50
CA LEU A 4 8.25 0.23 -12.57
C LEU A 4 7.86 1.62 -12.06
N PRO A 5 8.80 2.37 -11.46
CA PRO A 5 8.52 3.68 -10.88
C PRO A 5 8.26 4.74 -11.97
N ALA A 6 7.01 5.19 -12.09
CA ALA A 6 6.59 6.17 -13.10
C ALA A 6 7.04 7.63 -12.78
N TYR A 7 7.42 7.90 -11.53
CA TYR A 7 7.75 9.26 -11.07
C TYR A 7 9.26 9.42 -10.83
N ALA A 8 9.82 10.55 -11.29
CA ALA A 8 11.23 10.85 -11.09
C ALA A 8 11.60 10.88 -9.59
N PHE A 9 12.69 10.18 -9.24
CA PHE A 9 13.25 10.08 -7.88
C PHE A 9 12.37 9.38 -6.83
N ILE A 10 11.25 8.76 -7.21
CA ILE A 10 10.39 8.07 -6.24
C ILE A 10 11.03 6.80 -5.68
N ALA A 11 11.83 6.09 -6.48
CA ALA A 11 12.57 4.90 -6.05
C ALA A 11 13.64 5.19 -4.97
N GLN A 12 14.01 6.47 -4.78
CA GLN A 12 14.93 6.88 -3.72
C GLN A 12 14.21 7.29 -2.41
N ASP A 13 12.88 7.42 -2.46
CA ASP A 13 12.02 7.83 -1.36
C ASP A 13 11.25 6.61 -0.83
N PHE A 14 11.97 5.75 -0.11
CA PHE A 14 11.46 4.45 0.38
C PHE A 14 10.18 4.59 1.20
N THR A 15 10.08 5.61 2.06
CA THR A 15 8.89 5.86 2.88
C THR A 15 7.68 6.16 2.01
N THR A 16 7.84 7.00 0.98
CA THR A 16 6.73 7.31 0.05
C THR A 16 6.36 6.08 -0.79
N GLN A 17 7.34 5.30 -1.24
CA GLN A 17 7.09 4.09 -2.02
C GLN A 17 6.36 3.01 -1.21
N ALA A 18 6.77 2.77 0.04
CA ALA A 18 6.09 1.85 0.95
C ALA A 18 4.67 2.32 1.26
N ALA A 19 4.49 3.60 1.63
CA ALA A 19 3.18 4.16 1.92
C ALA A 19 2.22 4.06 0.72
N LEU A 20 2.69 4.32 -0.50
CA LEU A 20 1.87 4.19 -1.70
C LEU A 20 1.47 2.75 -1.97
N TYR A 21 2.38 1.80 -1.81
CA TYR A 21 2.07 0.38 -2.00
C TYR A 21 1.01 -0.06 -0.98
N THR A 22 1.26 0.15 0.31
CA THR A 22 0.33 -0.23 1.38
C THR A 22 -1.03 0.44 1.21
N HIS A 23 -1.07 1.74 0.93
CA HIS A 23 -2.32 2.48 0.71
C HIS A 23 -3.18 1.89 -0.42
N HIS A 24 -2.58 1.60 -1.58
CA HIS A 24 -3.34 1.04 -2.71
C HIS A 24 -3.76 -0.41 -2.46
N GLN A 25 -2.97 -1.20 -1.73
CA GLN A 25 -3.35 -2.57 -1.36
C GLN A 25 -4.54 -2.58 -0.40
N TYR A 26 -4.57 -1.70 0.61
CA TYR A 26 -5.73 -1.59 1.51
C TYR A 26 -6.99 -1.14 0.76
N ILE A 27 -6.88 -0.11 -0.10
CA ILE A 27 -8.02 0.32 -0.94
C ILE A 27 -8.51 -0.83 -1.83
N ALA A 28 -7.59 -1.59 -2.43
CA ALA A 28 -7.96 -2.74 -3.24
C ALA A 28 -8.72 -3.78 -2.42
N GLY A 29 -8.25 -4.12 -1.21
CA GLY A 29 -8.96 -5.00 -0.28
C GLY A 29 -10.40 -4.55 -0.01
N PHE A 30 -10.59 -3.30 0.43
CA PHE A 30 -11.93 -2.75 0.69
C PHE A 30 -12.85 -2.71 -0.54
N ILE A 31 -12.31 -2.41 -1.72
CA ILE A 31 -13.10 -2.44 -2.96
C ILE A 31 -13.50 -3.88 -3.29
N MET A 32 -12.61 -4.85 -3.09
CA MET A 32 -12.90 -6.26 -3.34
C MET A 32 -13.95 -6.81 -2.37
N THR A 33 -13.82 -6.58 -1.06
CA THR A 33 -14.83 -7.00 -0.08
C THR A 33 -16.17 -6.34 -0.34
N GLY A 34 -16.17 -5.04 -0.68
CA GLY A 34 -17.35 -4.29 -1.09
C GLY A 34 -18.03 -4.86 -2.33
N ALA A 35 -17.26 -5.29 -3.34
CA ALA A 35 -17.82 -5.91 -4.55
C ALA A 35 -18.60 -7.19 -4.23
N PHE A 36 -18.06 -8.07 -3.38
CA PHE A 36 -18.76 -9.28 -2.95
C PHE A 36 -19.96 -8.99 -2.04
N ALA A 37 -19.87 -7.99 -1.16
CA ALA A 37 -21.00 -7.53 -0.35
C ALA A 37 -22.16 -7.06 -1.21
N HIS A 38 -21.90 -6.23 -2.23
CA HIS A 38 -22.90 -5.81 -3.19
C HIS A 38 -23.43 -6.96 -4.05
N GLY A 39 -22.60 -7.95 -4.38
CA GLY A 39 -23.04 -9.20 -5.01
C GLY A 39 -24.05 -9.98 -4.16
N ALA A 40 -23.80 -10.10 -2.85
CA ALA A 40 -24.74 -10.73 -1.92
C ALA A 40 -26.06 -9.93 -1.79
N ILE A 41 -25.98 -8.59 -1.75
CA ILE A 41 -27.18 -7.73 -1.75
C ILE A 41 -28.00 -7.94 -3.03
N PHE A 42 -27.35 -8.00 -4.19
CA PHE A 42 -27.99 -8.32 -5.46
C PHE A 42 -28.73 -9.66 -5.42
N PHE A 43 -28.10 -10.72 -4.89
CA PHE A 43 -28.77 -12.03 -4.78
C PHE A 43 -30.01 -12.02 -3.89
N ILE A 44 -30.05 -11.16 -2.87
CA ILE A 44 -31.20 -11.06 -1.97
C ILE A 44 -32.31 -10.20 -2.58
N ARG A 45 -31.97 -9.00 -3.08
CA ARG A 45 -32.95 -7.98 -3.45
C ARG A 45 -33.39 -8.04 -4.91
N ASP A 46 -32.46 -8.29 -5.82
CA ASP A 46 -32.65 -8.01 -7.24
C ASP A 46 -32.67 -9.29 -8.09
N TYR A 47 -32.07 -10.38 -7.62
CA TYR A 47 -32.05 -11.64 -8.36
C TYR A 47 -33.45 -12.28 -8.47
N ASN A 48 -33.91 -12.46 -9.71
CA ASN A 48 -35.14 -13.15 -10.02
C ASN A 48 -34.84 -14.53 -10.68
N PRO A 49 -35.16 -15.66 -10.02
CA PRO A 49 -34.94 -16.99 -10.58
C PRO A 49 -35.63 -17.23 -11.93
N GLU A 50 -36.86 -16.74 -12.11
CA GLU A 50 -37.65 -16.96 -13.33
C GLU A 50 -37.02 -16.30 -14.56
N GLN A 51 -36.40 -15.13 -14.38
CA GLN A 51 -35.72 -14.42 -15.46
C GLN A 51 -34.34 -15.00 -15.78
N ASN A 52 -33.79 -15.80 -14.86
CA ASN A 52 -32.44 -16.35 -14.95
C ASN A 52 -32.44 -17.87 -15.18
N GLU A 53 -33.58 -18.45 -15.55
CA GLU A 53 -33.70 -19.88 -15.83
C GLU A 53 -32.71 -20.30 -16.94
N ASP A 54 -32.08 -21.46 -16.76
CA ASP A 54 -31.09 -22.07 -17.67
C ASP A 54 -29.84 -21.23 -18.02
N ASN A 55 -29.60 -20.12 -17.31
CA ASN A 55 -28.40 -19.32 -17.52
C ASN A 55 -27.22 -19.78 -16.63
N VAL A 56 -26.05 -19.19 -16.86
CA VAL A 56 -24.83 -19.52 -16.11
C VAL A 56 -24.94 -19.19 -14.62
N LEU A 57 -25.74 -18.19 -14.25
CA LEU A 57 -25.92 -17.72 -12.88
C LEU A 57 -26.81 -18.67 -12.08
N ALA A 58 -27.93 -19.10 -12.65
CA ALA A 58 -28.78 -20.13 -12.07
C ALA A 58 -28.02 -21.46 -11.94
N ARG A 59 -27.34 -21.87 -13.02
CA ARG A 59 -26.54 -23.08 -13.00
C ARG A 59 -25.51 -23.06 -11.86
N MET A 60 -24.82 -21.93 -11.64
CA MET A 60 -23.86 -21.76 -10.54
C MET A 60 -24.51 -21.98 -9.16
N LEU A 61 -25.73 -21.46 -8.95
CA LEU A 61 -26.45 -21.63 -7.70
C LEU A 61 -26.86 -23.09 -7.45
N ASP A 62 -27.17 -23.85 -8.51
CA ASP A 62 -27.53 -25.27 -8.40
C ASP A 62 -26.39 -26.17 -7.90
N HIS A 63 -25.14 -25.76 -8.10
CA HIS A 63 -23.95 -26.48 -7.64
C HIS A 63 -23.10 -25.68 -6.66
N LYS A 64 -23.71 -24.77 -5.89
CA LYS A 64 -23.01 -23.92 -4.93
C LYS A 64 -22.23 -24.70 -3.87
N GLU A 65 -22.73 -25.86 -3.45
CA GLU A 65 -22.08 -26.73 -2.46
C GLU A 65 -20.75 -27.30 -2.99
N ALA A 66 -20.68 -27.60 -4.29
CA ALA A 66 -19.45 -28.05 -4.92
C ALA A 66 -18.40 -26.92 -4.92
N ILE A 67 -18.80 -25.69 -5.25
CA ILE A 67 -17.90 -24.52 -5.25
C ILE A 67 -17.36 -24.27 -3.83
N ILE A 68 -18.24 -24.22 -2.84
CA ILE A 68 -17.88 -23.94 -1.44
C ILE A 68 -16.97 -25.05 -0.88
N SER A 69 -17.26 -26.32 -1.17
CA SER A 69 -16.44 -27.45 -0.69
C SER A 69 -15.04 -27.47 -1.29
N HIS A 70 -14.87 -27.14 -2.58
CA HIS A 70 -13.55 -27.06 -3.20
C HIS A 70 -12.73 -25.88 -2.65
N LEU A 71 -13.36 -24.71 -2.44
CA LEU A 71 -12.71 -23.56 -1.81
C LEU A 71 -12.31 -23.85 -0.35
N SER A 72 -13.13 -24.61 0.38
CA SER A 72 -12.81 -25.08 1.73
C SER A 72 -11.63 -26.04 1.73
N TRP A 73 -11.62 -27.03 0.82
CA TRP A 73 -10.51 -27.94 0.66
C TRP A 73 -9.20 -27.22 0.32
N ALA A 74 -9.23 -26.27 -0.62
CA ALA A 74 -8.05 -25.49 -1.00
C ALA A 74 -7.51 -24.66 0.17
N SER A 75 -8.40 -23.98 0.94
CA SER A 75 -8.02 -23.22 2.13
C SER A 75 -7.40 -24.10 3.21
N LEU A 76 -7.99 -25.27 3.49
CA LEU A 76 -7.44 -26.23 4.46
C LEU A 76 -6.11 -26.81 4.00
N PHE A 77 -6.00 -27.20 2.73
CA PHE A 77 -4.77 -27.71 2.14
C PHE A 77 -3.64 -26.68 2.27
N LEU A 78 -3.86 -25.44 1.83
CA LEU A 78 -2.87 -24.37 1.95
C LEU A 78 -2.54 -24.08 3.42
N GLY A 79 -3.53 -24.09 4.31
CA GLY A 79 -3.37 -23.85 5.75
C GLY A 79 -2.46 -24.87 6.41
N PHE A 80 -2.76 -26.16 6.26
CA PHE A 80 -1.98 -27.24 6.88
C PHE A 80 -0.52 -27.26 6.39
N HIS A 81 -0.29 -27.12 5.09
CA HIS A 81 1.07 -27.21 4.54
C HIS A 81 1.88 -25.95 4.82
N THR A 82 1.29 -24.76 4.66
CA THR A 82 2.02 -23.50 4.88
C THR A 82 2.38 -23.34 6.34
N LEU A 83 1.41 -23.47 7.25
CA LEU A 83 1.66 -23.37 8.70
C LEU A 83 2.56 -24.51 9.17
N GLY A 84 2.34 -25.73 8.68
CA GLY A 84 3.18 -26.88 9.01
C GLY A 84 4.65 -26.66 8.67
N LEU A 85 4.96 -26.09 7.51
CA LEU A 85 6.33 -25.77 7.12
C LEU A 85 6.93 -24.63 7.97
N TYR A 86 6.15 -23.59 8.29
CA TYR A 86 6.62 -22.54 9.20
C TYR A 86 6.98 -23.11 10.58
N VAL A 87 6.08 -23.89 11.18
CA VAL A 87 6.30 -24.51 12.49
C VAL A 87 7.47 -25.49 12.45
N HIS A 88 7.58 -26.33 11.41
CA HIS A 88 8.73 -27.23 11.22
C HIS A 88 10.05 -26.44 11.20
N ASN A 89 10.13 -25.38 10.39
CA ASN A 89 11.34 -24.58 10.25
C ASN A 89 11.71 -23.86 11.55
N ASP A 90 10.73 -23.32 12.28
CA ASP A 90 10.94 -22.69 13.59
C ASP A 90 11.45 -23.69 14.63
N VAL A 91 10.91 -24.92 14.64
CA VAL A 91 11.38 -25.99 15.55
C VAL A 91 12.81 -26.43 15.22
N MET A 92 13.14 -26.59 13.93
CA MET A 92 14.50 -26.94 13.51
C MET A 92 15.51 -25.82 13.84
N LEU A 93 15.10 -24.56 13.72
CA LEU A 93 15.88 -23.40 14.17
C LEU A 93 16.09 -23.40 15.68
N ALA A 94 15.03 -23.62 16.45
CA ALA A 94 15.07 -23.65 17.90
C ALA A 94 16.00 -24.76 18.43
N PHE A 95 16.09 -25.90 17.74
CA PHE A 95 17.02 -26.98 18.06
C PHE A 95 18.45 -26.76 17.55
N GLY A 96 18.75 -25.64 16.90
CA GLY A 96 20.09 -25.34 16.41
C GLY A 96 20.53 -26.18 15.20
N THR A 97 19.58 -26.79 14.48
CA THR A 97 19.84 -27.59 13.27
C THR A 97 19.19 -26.94 12.05
N PRO A 98 19.67 -25.76 11.60
CA PRO A 98 19.06 -25.03 10.48
C PRO A 98 19.13 -25.79 9.15
N GLU A 99 20.09 -26.70 8.97
CA GLU A 99 20.23 -27.54 7.78
C GLU A 99 19.07 -28.53 7.57
N LYS A 100 18.29 -28.80 8.62
CA LYS A 100 17.10 -29.67 8.56
C LYS A 100 15.81 -28.93 8.21
N GLN A 101 15.89 -27.62 7.96
CA GLN A 101 14.77 -26.86 7.45
C GLN A 101 14.37 -27.35 6.06
N ILE A 102 13.09 -27.26 5.77
CA ILE A 102 12.55 -27.56 4.44
C ILE A 102 12.46 -26.22 3.70
N LEU A 103 13.44 -25.99 2.83
CA LEU A 103 13.54 -24.79 2.00
C LEU A 103 13.19 -25.15 0.56
N ILE A 104 12.05 -24.66 0.08
CA ILE A 104 11.53 -24.94 -1.26
C ILE A 104 11.78 -23.72 -2.15
N GLU A 105 12.51 -23.93 -3.24
CA GLU A 105 12.76 -22.87 -4.22
C GLU A 105 11.52 -22.59 -5.09
N PRO A 106 11.15 -21.31 -5.33
CA PRO A 106 10.02 -20.95 -6.19
C PRO A 106 10.40 -21.04 -7.69
N ILE A 107 10.71 -22.24 -8.17
CA ILE A 107 11.24 -22.51 -9.53
C ILE A 107 10.33 -21.91 -10.61
N PHE A 108 9.00 -22.02 -10.48
CA PHE A 108 8.07 -21.46 -11.46
C PHE A 108 8.18 -19.94 -11.57
N ALA A 109 8.34 -19.25 -10.44
CA ALA A 109 8.49 -17.80 -10.46
C ALA A 109 9.88 -17.38 -10.96
N GLN A 110 10.94 -18.13 -10.61
CA GLN A 110 12.30 -17.92 -11.13
C GLN A 110 12.36 -18.14 -12.65
N TRP A 111 11.63 -19.13 -13.15
CA TRP A 111 11.45 -19.39 -14.57
C TRP A 111 10.77 -18.20 -15.27
N ILE A 112 9.71 -17.63 -14.70
CA ILE A 112 9.08 -16.41 -15.24
C ILE A 112 10.06 -15.23 -15.27
N GLN A 113 10.84 -15.02 -14.20
CA GLN A 113 11.86 -13.95 -14.20
C GLN A 113 12.90 -14.16 -15.32
N SER A 114 13.28 -15.40 -15.56
CA SER A 114 14.26 -15.75 -16.60
C SER A 114 13.66 -15.65 -18.00
N ALA A 115 12.40 -16.05 -18.19
CA ALA A 115 11.65 -15.84 -19.42
C ALA A 115 11.54 -14.35 -19.79
N HIS A 116 11.56 -13.45 -18.79
CA HIS A 116 11.63 -12.00 -18.98
C HIS A 116 13.05 -11.45 -19.19
N GLY A 117 14.09 -12.29 -19.22
CA GLY A 117 15.47 -11.89 -19.54
C GLY A 117 16.40 -11.70 -18.34
N LYS A 118 16.00 -12.15 -17.14
CA LYS A 118 16.88 -12.16 -15.97
C LYS A 118 17.84 -13.35 -16.03
N THR A 119 19.14 -13.10 -15.99
CA THR A 119 20.16 -14.15 -16.19
C THR A 119 20.64 -14.82 -14.90
N SER A 120 20.28 -14.28 -13.73
CA SER A 120 20.81 -14.73 -12.43
C SER A 120 20.51 -16.19 -12.07
N TYR A 121 19.44 -16.76 -12.62
CA TYR A 121 18.99 -18.14 -12.30
C TYR A 121 19.53 -19.19 -13.26
N GLY A 122 20.22 -18.81 -14.34
CA GLY A 122 20.82 -19.75 -15.28
C GLY A 122 19.85 -20.49 -16.20
N PHE A 123 18.56 -20.12 -16.23
CA PHE A 123 17.61 -20.66 -17.21
C PHE A 123 17.80 -19.95 -18.58
N ASP A 124 18.05 -20.72 -19.63
CA ASP A 124 18.14 -20.25 -21.01
C ASP A 124 16.78 -20.39 -21.73
N VAL A 125 15.85 -19.46 -21.47
CA VAL A 125 14.45 -19.53 -21.89
C VAL A 125 13.98 -18.17 -22.41
N LEU A 126 13.34 -18.15 -23.58
CA LEU A 126 12.73 -16.96 -24.19
C LEU A 126 13.69 -15.76 -24.25
N LEU A 127 13.49 -14.73 -23.42
CA LEU A 127 14.27 -13.49 -23.49
C LEU A 127 15.63 -13.58 -22.77
N SER A 128 15.87 -14.58 -21.92
CA SER A 128 17.23 -14.83 -21.42
C SER A 128 18.11 -15.48 -22.49
N SER A 129 17.51 -16.13 -23.48
CA SER A 129 18.21 -16.71 -24.62
C SER A 129 18.47 -15.70 -25.72
N THR A 130 19.74 -15.43 -26.00
CA THR A 130 20.14 -14.48 -27.05
C THR A 130 19.81 -14.97 -28.47
N ASN A 131 19.55 -16.27 -28.63
CA ASN A 131 19.21 -16.89 -29.90
C ASN A 131 17.69 -17.08 -30.11
N GLY A 132 16.87 -16.77 -29.09
CA GLY A 132 15.44 -16.98 -29.13
C GLY A 132 14.72 -16.08 -30.16
N PRO A 133 13.64 -16.54 -30.81
CA PRO A 133 12.86 -15.72 -31.74
C PRO A 133 12.28 -14.48 -31.06
N ALA A 134 11.85 -14.61 -29.79
CA ALA A 134 11.36 -13.50 -28.99
C ALA A 134 12.44 -12.44 -28.72
N PHE A 135 13.67 -12.86 -28.44
CA PHE A 135 14.81 -11.97 -28.24
C PHE A 135 15.15 -11.23 -29.54
N ASN A 136 15.23 -11.96 -30.65
CA ASN A 136 15.56 -11.38 -31.96
C ASN A 136 14.52 -10.36 -32.43
N ALA A 137 13.23 -10.64 -32.21
CA ALA A 137 12.14 -9.72 -32.57
C ALA A 137 12.17 -8.40 -31.78
N GLY A 138 12.55 -8.43 -30.49
CA GLY A 138 12.56 -7.25 -29.63
C GLY A 138 13.86 -6.44 -29.63
N ARG A 139 14.94 -6.97 -30.24
CA ARG A 139 16.33 -6.50 -30.08
C ARG A 139 16.56 -5.03 -30.43
N SER A 140 15.79 -4.46 -31.34
CA SER A 140 16.06 -3.12 -31.90
C SER A 140 15.38 -1.95 -31.17
N ILE A 141 14.33 -2.20 -30.36
CA ILE A 141 13.49 -1.12 -29.82
C ILE A 141 13.56 -1.03 -28.29
N TRP A 142 12.87 -1.90 -27.55
CA TRP A 142 12.76 -1.79 -26.09
C TRP A 142 13.67 -2.77 -25.35
N LEU A 143 14.02 -3.89 -25.98
CA LEU A 143 14.67 -5.02 -25.31
C LEU A 143 16.05 -4.68 -24.70
N PRO A 144 16.95 -3.90 -25.35
CA PRO A 144 18.23 -3.57 -24.74
C PRO A 144 18.08 -2.77 -23.44
N GLY A 145 17.15 -1.81 -23.41
CA GLY A 145 16.86 -1.03 -22.20
C GLY A 145 16.22 -1.87 -21.09
N TRP A 146 15.32 -2.77 -21.48
CA TRP A 146 14.69 -3.72 -20.56
C TRP A 146 15.70 -4.68 -19.93
N LEU A 147 16.55 -5.33 -20.73
CA LEU A 147 17.55 -6.29 -20.26
C LEU A 147 18.60 -5.64 -19.36
N ASN A 148 18.96 -4.39 -19.64
CA ASN A 148 19.82 -3.61 -18.75
C ASN A 148 19.14 -3.39 -17.39
N ALA A 149 17.87 -2.97 -17.40
CA ALA A 149 17.13 -2.70 -16.17
C ALA A 149 16.86 -3.98 -15.34
N ILE A 150 16.43 -5.08 -15.94
CA ILE A 150 16.07 -6.31 -15.20
C ILE A 150 17.27 -7.03 -14.56
N ASN A 151 18.47 -6.84 -15.13
CA ASN A 151 19.70 -7.42 -14.60
C ASN A 151 20.46 -6.46 -13.67
N GLU A 152 19.95 -5.26 -13.44
CA GLU A 152 20.55 -4.29 -12.52
C GLU A 152 20.02 -4.51 -11.09
N ASN A 153 20.89 -4.99 -10.18
CA ASN A 153 20.52 -5.28 -8.78
C ASN A 153 20.22 -4.04 -7.92
N SER A 154 20.37 -2.82 -8.46
CA SER A 154 20.17 -1.56 -7.73
C SER A 154 18.69 -1.15 -7.66
N ASN A 155 17.83 -1.74 -8.48
CA ASN A 155 16.44 -1.38 -8.63
C ASN A 155 15.48 -2.46 -8.07
N SER A 156 14.18 -2.20 -8.15
CA SER A 156 13.14 -3.11 -7.65
C SER A 156 12.44 -3.91 -8.77
N LEU A 157 13.00 -3.92 -9.98
CA LEU A 157 12.43 -4.62 -11.13
C LEU A 157 12.78 -6.11 -11.04
N PHE A 158 11.77 -6.96 -10.82
CA PHE A 158 11.95 -8.41 -10.61
C PHE A 158 13.05 -8.72 -9.58
N LEU A 159 12.78 -8.41 -8.32
CA LEU A 159 13.69 -8.76 -7.21
C LEU A 159 14.03 -10.25 -7.20
N THR A 160 15.23 -10.60 -6.74
CA THR A 160 15.61 -12.00 -6.56
C THR A 160 14.74 -12.64 -5.49
N ILE A 161 14.06 -13.71 -5.87
CA ILE A 161 13.20 -14.51 -4.99
C ILE A 161 13.89 -15.82 -4.59
N GLY A 162 13.60 -16.28 -3.38
CA GLY A 162 14.08 -17.55 -2.81
C GLY A 162 13.04 -18.26 -1.94
N PRO A 163 13.46 -19.16 -1.04
CA PRO A 163 12.55 -20.00 -0.26
C PRO A 163 11.64 -19.25 0.71
N GLY A 164 12.12 -18.13 1.27
CA GLY A 164 11.27 -17.26 2.11
C GLY A 164 10.12 -16.64 1.32
N ASP A 165 10.38 -16.24 0.07
CA ASP A 165 9.35 -15.73 -0.83
C ASP A 165 8.32 -16.81 -1.19
N PHE A 166 8.76 -18.06 -1.38
CA PHE A 166 7.85 -19.17 -1.63
C PHE A 166 6.81 -19.31 -0.51
N LEU A 167 7.25 -19.34 0.75
CA LEU A 167 6.35 -19.52 1.90
C LEU A 167 5.37 -18.36 2.08
N VAL A 168 5.83 -17.11 1.96
CA VAL A 168 4.94 -15.95 2.11
C VAL A 168 3.91 -15.88 0.97
N HIS A 169 4.25 -16.27 -0.26
CA HIS A 169 3.28 -16.31 -1.35
C HIS A 169 2.20 -17.39 -1.12
N HIS A 170 2.54 -18.52 -0.50
CA HIS A 170 1.54 -19.52 -0.10
C HIS A 170 0.67 -19.04 1.06
N ALA A 171 1.22 -18.26 2.00
CA ALA A 171 0.43 -17.60 3.04
C ALA A 171 -0.53 -16.54 2.47
N ILE A 172 -0.09 -15.77 1.47
CA ILE A 172 -0.96 -14.84 0.73
C ILE A 172 -2.05 -15.61 -0.01
N ALA A 173 -1.71 -16.72 -0.68
CA ALA A 173 -2.68 -17.56 -1.36
C ALA A 173 -3.72 -18.12 -0.37
N LEU A 174 -3.29 -18.58 0.81
CA LEU A 174 -4.19 -19.01 1.89
C LEU A 174 -5.16 -17.90 2.29
N GLY A 175 -4.65 -16.69 2.54
CA GLY A 175 -5.47 -15.52 2.88
C GLY A 175 -6.52 -15.23 1.81
N LEU A 176 -6.09 -15.15 0.54
CA LEU A 176 -7.00 -14.89 -0.58
C LEU A 176 -8.06 -15.97 -0.75
N HIS A 177 -7.71 -17.26 -0.65
CA HIS A 177 -8.68 -18.36 -0.79
C HIS A 177 -9.66 -18.38 0.39
N THR A 178 -9.18 -18.13 1.61
CA THR A 178 -10.04 -18.11 2.81
C THR A 178 -11.00 -16.92 2.78
N THR A 179 -10.52 -15.71 2.46
CA THR A 179 -11.38 -14.54 2.29
C THR A 179 -12.41 -14.75 1.18
N THR A 180 -11.98 -15.33 0.04
CA THR A 180 -12.89 -15.66 -1.07
C THR A 180 -13.93 -16.69 -0.64
N LEU A 181 -13.55 -17.73 0.09
CA LEU A 181 -14.46 -18.75 0.62
C LEU A 181 -15.56 -18.10 1.47
N ILE A 182 -15.18 -17.22 2.41
CA ILE A 182 -16.12 -16.55 3.31
C ILE A 182 -17.11 -15.68 2.52
N LEU A 183 -16.59 -14.84 1.63
CA LEU A 183 -17.39 -13.90 0.83
C LEU A 183 -18.31 -14.64 -0.16
N VAL A 184 -17.79 -15.63 -0.88
CA VAL A 184 -18.54 -16.42 -1.85
C VAL A 184 -19.60 -17.25 -1.15
N LYS A 185 -19.28 -17.93 -0.04
CA LYS A 185 -20.27 -18.66 0.74
C LYS A 185 -21.35 -17.72 1.28
N GLY A 186 -20.96 -16.55 1.77
CA GLY A 186 -21.89 -15.51 2.23
C GLY A 186 -22.89 -15.09 1.15
N ALA A 187 -22.42 -14.91 -0.09
CA ALA A 187 -23.27 -14.56 -1.23
C ALA A 187 -24.15 -15.72 -1.73
N LEU A 188 -23.61 -16.94 -1.85
CA LEU A 188 -24.34 -18.10 -2.36
C LEU A 188 -25.41 -18.64 -1.39
N ASP A 189 -25.20 -18.47 -0.08
CA ASP A 189 -26.17 -18.82 0.97
C ASP A 189 -27.03 -17.62 1.43
N ALA A 190 -26.98 -16.50 0.70
CA ALA A 190 -27.68 -15.27 1.05
C ALA A 190 -29.21 -15.42 0.96
N ARG A 191 -29.70 -16.14 -0.05
CA ARG A 191 -31.15 -16.37 -0.25
C ARG A 191 -31.72 -17.45 0.66
N GLY A 192 -30.89 -18.42 1.04
CA GLY A 192 -31.33 -19.57 1.83
C GLY A 192 -30.24 -20.63 1.96
N SER A 193 -30.23 -21.31 3.10
CA SER A 193 -29.40 -22.49 3.37
C SER A 193 -30.26 -23.60 3.98
N LYS A 194 -29.70 -24.80 4.17
CA LYS A 194 -30.42 -25.89 4.85
C LYS A 194 -30.85 -25.54 6.29
N LEU A 195 -30.08 -24.69 6.97
CA LEU A 195 -30.36 -24.28 8.35
C LEU A 195 -31.44 -23.20 8.43
N MET A 196 -31.50 -22.31 7.44
CA MET A 196 -32.48 -21.22 7.32
C MET A 196 -32.85 -21.05 5.84
N PRO A 197 -33.88 -21.77 5.35
CA PRO A 197 -34.26 -21.78 3.93
C PRO A 197 -34.85 -20.45 3.44
N ASP A 198 -35.52 -19.72 4.31
CA ASP A 198 -36.28 -18.48 4.10
C ASP A 198 -35.44 -17.21 4.34
N LYS A 199 -34.10 -17.32 4.29
CA LYS A 199 -33.19 -16.22 4.62
C LYS A 199 -33.42 -14.94 3.81
N LYS A 200 -33.81 -15.08 2.54
CA LYS A 200 -34.14 -13.94 1.66
C LYS A 200 -35.18 -12.98 2.26
N ASP A 201 -36.11 -13.48 3.08
CA ASP A 201 -37.24 -12.71 3.60
C ASP A 201 -36.80 -11.75 4.73
N PHE A 202 -35.66 -12.03 5.36
CA PHE A 202 -35.08 -11.22 6.44
C PHE A 202 -34.13 -10.12 5.94
N GLY A 203 -33.78 -10.16 4.64
CA GLY A 203 -32.89 -9.20 4.02
C GLY A 203 -31.40 -9.45 4.28
N TYR A 204 -30.56 -8.46 3.96
CA TYR A 204 -29.10 -8.60 3.97
C TYR A 204 -28.48 -8.62 5.38
N SER A 205 -29.00 -7.80 6.29
CA SER A 205 -28.43 -7.57 7.61
C SER A 205 -29.48 -7.80 8.69
N PHE A 206 -29.27 -8.85 9.48
CA PHE A 206 -30.10 -9.23 10.62
C PHE A 206 -29.23 -10.03 11.62
N PRO A 207 -29.55 -10.02 12.92
CA PRO A 207 -28.63 -10.52 13.95
C PRO A 207 -28.50 -12.05 14.00
N CYS A 208 -29.62 -12.76 13.96
CA CYS A 208 -29.79 -14.21 13.98
C CYS A 208 -31.27 -14.57 13.77
N ASP A 209 -31.57 -15.87 13.65
CA ASP A 209 -32.92 -16.45 13.69
C ASP A 209 -33.10 -17.28 14.99
N GLY A 210 -32.72 -16.66 16.11
CA GLY A 210 -32.84 -17.20 17.47
C GLY A 210 -31.87 -18.33 17.84
N PRO A 211 -31.90 -18.80 19.11
CA PRO A 211 -31.03 -19.85 19.63
C PRO A 211 -31.47 -21.29 19.27
N GLY A 212 -32.62 -21.45 18.61
CA GLY A 212 -33.12 -22.76 18.16
C GLY A 212 -32.23 -23.41 17.10
N ARG A 213 -32.50 -24.68 16.77
CA ARG A 213 -31.74 -25.47 15.76
C ARG A 213 -30.22 -25.56 16.03
N GLY A 214 -29.81 -25.49 17.29
CA GLY A 214 -28.41 -25.49 17.71
C GLY A 214 -27.74 -24.11 17.73
N GLY A 215 -28.47 -23.04 17.40
CA GLY A 215 -28.01 -21.66 17.37
C GLY A 215 -27.78 -21.14 15.95
N THR A 216 -28.22 -19.91 15.66
CA THR A 216 -28.14 -19.27 14.33
C THR A 216 -27.36 -17.95 14.37
N CYS A 217 -26.39 -17.83 15.28
CA CYS A 217 -25.50 -16.67 15.35
C CYS A 217 -24.70 -16.51 14.04
N ASP A 218 -24.49 -15.26 13.63
CA ASP A 218 -23.64 -14.90 12.48
C ASP A 218 -24.05 -15.56 11.16
N ILE A 219 -25.36 -15.73 10.95
CA ILE A 219 -25.93 -16.46 9.80
C ILE A 219 -26.23 -15.56 8.59
N SER A 220 -26.32 -14.24 8.78
CA SER A 220 -26.70 -13.31 7.72
C SER A 220 -25.58 -13.13 6.68
N ALA A 221 -25.92 -12.65 5.49
CA ALA A 221 -24.91 -12.36 4.47
C ALA A 221 -24.00 -11.19 4.88
N TRP A 222 -24.53 -10.24 5.67
CA TRP A 222 -23.74 -9.17 6.29
C TRP A 222 -22.71 -9.71 7.29
N ASP A 223 -23.04 -10.76 8.05
CA ASP A 223 -22.10 -11.37 9.01
C ASP A 223 -20.92 -12.06 8.30
N ALA A 224 -21.13 -12.60 7.10
CA ALA A 224 -20.04 -13.13 6.28
C ALA A 224 -19.09 -12.02 5.80
N PHE A 225 -19.63 -10.85 5.42
CA PHE A 225 -18.83 -9.67 5.12
C PHE A 225 -18.04 -9.19 6.35
N TYR A 226 -18.69 -9.09 7.50
CA TYR A 226 -18.04 -8.76 8.78
C TYR A 226 -16.88 -9.71 9.10
N LEU A 227 -17.08 -11.02 8.93
CA LEU A 227 -16.06 -12.04 9.19
C LEU A 227 -14.88 -11.93 8.20
N ALA A 228 -15.15 -11.64 6.93
CA ALA A 228 -14.10 -11.45 5.92
C ALA A 228 -13.23 -10.22 6.24
N GLU A 229 -13.84 -9.10 6.62
CA GLU A 229 -13.09 -7.90 7.01
C GLU A 229 -12.35 -8.11 8.34
N LEU A 230 -12.91 -8.89 9.28
CA LEU A 230 -12.24 -9.27 10.53
C LEU A 230 -10.99 -10.14 10.28
N ILE A 231 -11.03 -11.07 9.32
CA ILE A 231 -9.90 -11.97 9.00
C ILE A 231 -8.76 -11.24 8.27
N GLU A 232 -9.04 -10.23 7.45
CA GLU A 232 -8.00 -9.36 6.88
C GLU A 232 -7.34 -8.44 7.93
N THR A 233 -7.99 -8.25 9.08
CA THR A 233 -7.57 -7.27 10.10
C THR A 233 -7.07 -7.91 11.40
N LEU A 234 -7.12 -9.24 11.55
CA LEU A 234 -6.59 -10.00 12.71
C LEU A 234 -5.05 -10.06 12.79
N ALA A 235 -4.36 -9.03 12.30
CA ALA A 235 -3.02 -8.67 12.76
C ALA A 235 -3.16 -7.75 13.99
N TRP A 236 -3.29 -8.41 15.14
CA TRP A 236 -3.05 -7.88 16.49
C TRP A 236 -4.14 -6.98 17.09
N ALA A 237 -4.97 -7.63 17.92
CA ALA A 237 -5.87 -6.98 18.85
C ALA A 237 -5.17 -6.61 20.17
N HIS A 238 -5.76 -5.61 20.82
CA HIS A 238 -5.73 -5.37 22.25
C HIS A 238 -4.54 -4.54 22.79
N GLU A 239 -4.72 -3.22 22.76
CA GLU A 239 -4.64 -2.36 23.96
C GLU A 239 -4.90 -0.90 23.57
N ARG A 240 -5.44 -0.15 24.53
CA ARG A 240 -5.58 1.33 24.57
C ARG A 240 -6.92 1.90 24.16
N THR A 241 -7.79 2.02 25.17
CA THR A 241 -8.46 3.31 25.40
C THR A 241 -8.92 3.41 26.86
N PRO A 242 -8.33 4.31 27.68
CA PRO A 242 -8.94 4.75 28.91
C PRO A 242 -9.57 6.15 28.75
N LEU A 243 -10.61 6.38 29.58
CA LEU A 243 -11.23 7.65 30.00
C LEU A 243 -12.32 8.25 29.09
N ALA A 244 -13.57 8.13 29.54
CA ALA A 244 -14.60 9.15 29.33
C ALA A 244 -15.68 9.06 30.44
N ASN A 245 -15.51 9.79 31.54
CA ASN A 245 -16.55 10.01 32.55
C ASN A 245 -16.72 11.51 32.77
N LEU A 246 -17.59 12.20 32.00
CA LEU A 246 -18.09 13.56 32.31
C LEU A 246 -19.17 14.09 31.35
N ILE A 247 -20.05 13.24 30.79
CA ILE A 247 -21.17 13.70 29.94
C ILE A 247 -22.45 12.93 30.30
N ARG A 248 -23.54 13.65 30.59
CA ARG A 248 -24.88 13.07 30.77
C ARG A 248 -25.60 13.01 29.42
N TRP A 249 -26.23 11.86 29.18
CA TRP A 249 -26.84 11.49 27.91
C TRP A 249 -28.21 12.16 27.72
N LYS A 250 -28.47 12.67 26.52
CA LYS A 250 -29.75 13.29 26.13
C LYS A 250 -30.79 12.22 25.73
N ASP A 251 -30.33 11.12 25.15
CA ASP A 251 -31.13 9.94 24.81
C ASP A 251 -30.87 8.81 25.81
N LYS A 252 -31.84 7.90 25.98
CA LYS A 252 -31.65 6.72 26.83
C LYS A 252 -30.47 5.92 26.26
N PRO A 253 -29.41 5.65 27.06
CA PRO A 253 -28.32 4.81 26.60
C PRO A 253 -28.87 3.39 26.45
N VAL A 254 -29.12 3.00 25.20
CA VAL A 254 -29.41 1.61 24.83
C VAL A 254 -28.10 1.01 24.36
N ALA A 255 -27.85 -0.26 24.69
CA ALA A 255 -26.75 -0.98 24.06
C ALA A 255 -26.93 -0.93 22.53
N LEU A 256 -25.81 -0.86 21.80
CA LEU A 256 -25.85 -1.00 20.34
C LEU A 256 -26.58 -2.30 19.98
N SER A 257 -27.38 -2.29 18.91
CA SER A 257 -27.89 -3.54 18.36
C SER A 257 -26.73 -4.47 17.97
N ILE A 258 -26.97 -5.78 17.92
CA ILE A 258 -25.90 -6.76 17.65
C ILE A 258 -25.13 -6.42 16.35
N VAL A 259 -25.85 -6.06 15.28
CA VAL A 259 -25.25 -5.63 14.01
C VAL A 259 -24.48 -4.32 14.16
N GLN A 260 -25.03 -3.33 14.86
CA GLN A 260 -24.32 -2.07 15.12
C GLN A 260 -23.08 -2.27 15.98
N ALA A 261 -23.11 -3.16 16.97
CA ALA A 261 -21.97 -3.50 17.80
C ALA A 261 -20.85 -4.16 16.97
N ARG A 262 -21.21 -5.08 16.07
CA ARG A 262 -20.28 -5.69 15.11
C ARG A 262 -19.69 -4.63 14.16
N LEU A 263 -20.50 -3.75 13.60
CA LEU A 263 -20.04 -2.67 12.70
C LEU A 263 -19.13 -1.67 13.42
N VAL A 264 -19.52 -1.22 14.62
CA VAL A 264 -18.74 -0.29 15.43
C VAL A 264 -17.43 -0.95 15.87
N GLY A 265 -17.47 -2.23 16.25
CA GLY A 265 -16.27 -3.01 16.54
C GLY A 265 -15.34 -3.10 15.33
N LEU A 266 -15.88 -3.36 14.13
CA LEU A 266 -15.12 -3.42 12.89
C LEU A 266 -14.50 -2.08 12.51
N ALA A 267 -15.25 -0.98 12.66
CA ALA A 267 -14.77 0.37 12.41
C ALA A 267 -13.62 0.74 13.36
N HIS A 268 -13.80 0.48 14.67
CA HIS A 268 -12.75 0.69 15.66
C HIS A 268 -11.55 -0.24 15.49
N PHE A 269 -11.73 -1.38 14.82
CA PHE A 269 -10.63 -2.29 14.49
C PHE A 269 -9.88 -1.84 13.23
N SER A 270 -10.60 -1.30 12.25
CA SER A 270 -10.04 -0.85 10.96
C SER A 270 -9.37 0.53 11.03
N ASP A 271 -9.88 1.45 11.86
CA ASP A 271 -9.38 2.83 11.98
C ASP A 271 -7.94 2.93 12.55
N PRO A 272 -7.55 2.24 13.65
CA PRO A 272 -6.20 2.29 14.19
C PRO A 272 -5.16 1.66 13.26
N ILE A 273 -5.54 0.64 12.48
CA ILE A 273 -4.66 -0.04 11.52
C ILE A 273 -4.22 0.92 10.40
N CYS A 274 -5.14 1.78 9.93
CA CYS A 274 -4.82 2.84 8.97
C CYS A 274 -4.00 3.99 9.61
N ILE A 275 -4.22 4.27 10.90
CA ILE A 275 -3.58 5.39 11.63
C ILE A 275 -2.17 5.05 12.12
N ILE A 276 -1.82 3.79 12.42
CA ILE A 276 -0.48 3.41 12.93
C ILE A 276 0.64 3.63 11.88
N ILE A 277 0.34 3.56 10.58
CA ILE A 277 1.28 3.98 9.51
C ILE A 277 1.53 5.50 9.55
N ILE A 278 0.60 6.26 10.14
CA ILE A 278 0.67 7.72 10.25
C ILE A 278 1.31 8.16 11.57
N ASP A 279 1.12 7.45 12.69
CA ASP A 279 1.50 7.98 14.02
C ASP A 279 2.96 7.70 14.44
N ASN A 280 3.68 6.82 13.73
CA ASN A 280 5.16 6.77 13.86
C ASN A 280 5.84 8.04 13.28
N LYS A 281 5.05 8.99 12.74
CA LYS A 281 5.53 10.29 12.26
C LYS A 281 5.77 11.32 13.35
N ARG A 282 5.37 11.12 14.62
CA ARG A 282 5.64 12.19 15.61
C ARG A 282 7.13 12.44 15.82
N ASN A 283 7.97 11.41 15.77
CA ASN A 283 9.43 11.56 15.82
C ASN A 283 10.09 11.75 14.43
N LEU A 284 9.43 11.35 13.33
CA LEU A 284 9.94 11.47 11.95
C LEU A 284 9.47 12.73 11.20
N SER A 285 8.56 13.52 11.76
CA SER A 285 7.92 14.69 11.12
C SER A 285 8.87 15.85 10.78
N ILE A 286 10.13 15.77 11.21
CA ILE A 286 11.07 16.90 11.15
C ILE A 286 11.95 16.82 9.90
N MET A 287 12.04 15.69 9.20
CA MET A 287 12.88 15.52 8.00
C MET A 287 12.13 15.79 6.69
N ALA A 288 12.74 16.55 5.78
CA ALA A 288 12.22 16.78 4.45
C ALA A 288 12.45 15.56 3.55
N LYS A 289 11.50 15.29 2.65
CA LYS A 289 11.63 14.24 1.63
C LYS A 289 12.94 14.40 0.85
N LYS A 290 13.72 13.32 0.73
CA LYS A 290 15.00 13.31 -0.03
C LYS A 290 14.80 13.82 -1.46
N SER A 291 13.69 13.44 -2.11
CA SER A 291 13.30 13.91 -3.44
C SER A 291 13.24 15.45 -3.55
N LEU A 292 12.74 16.14 -2.52
CA LEU A 292 12.68 17.61 -2.47
C LEU A 292 14.07 18.23 -2.27
N ILE A 293 14.95 17.59 -1.49
CA ILE A 293 16.34 18.03 -1.30
C ILE A 293 17.11 17.92 -2.62
N TYR A 294 17.01 16.78 -3.32
CA TYR A 294 17.64 16.60 -4.63
C TYR A 294 17.06 17.53 -5.70
N ARG A 295 15.75 17.78 -5.67
CA ARG A 295 15.11 18.79 -6.55
C ARG A 295 15.66 20.19 -6.31
N GLU A 296 15.99 20.54 -5.06
CA GLU A 296 16.64 21.81 -4.72
C GLU A 296 18.09 21.85 -5.25
N LYS A 297 18.88 20.78 -5.03
CA LYS A 297 20.24 20.66 -5.57
C LYS A 297 20.27 20.80 -7.10
N LYS A 298 19.28 20.23 -7.80
CA LYS A 298 19.11 20.38 -9.25
C LYS A 298 18.83 21.83 -9.64
N ARG A 299 18.00 22.56 -8.88
CA ARG A 299 17.75 23.99 -9.11
C ARG A 299 19.00 24.83 -8.87
N GLN A 300 19.78 24.53 -7.85
CA GLN A 300 21.05 25.24 -7.56
C GLN A 300 22.03 25.12 -8.72
N LYS A 301 22.24 23.91 -9.25
CA LYS A 301 23.09 23.70 -10.45
C LYS A 301 22.59 24.47 -11.67
N LEU A 302 21.26 24.50 -11.85
CA LEU A 302 20.64 25.21 -12.98
C LEU A 302 20.75 26.74 -12.82
N GLU A 303 20.61 27.25 -11.60
CA GLU A 303 20.78 28.67 -11.29
C GLU A 303 22.22 29.12 -11.54
N GLN A 304 23.21 28.37 -11.05
CA GLN A 304 24.63 28.62 -11.31
C GLN A 304 24.95 28.69 -12.80
N LYS A 305 24.37 27.79 -13.61
CA LYS A 305 24.56 27.77 -15.07
C LYS A 305 24.07 29.06 -15.75
N TYR A 306 22.97 29.65 -15.30
CA TYR A 306 22.36 30.85 -15.92
C TYR A 306 22.59 32.14 -15.13
N HIS A 307 23.37 32.09 -14.05
CA HIS A 307 23.57 33.22 -13.13
C HIS A 307 24.19 34.43 -13.83
N LEU A 308 25.25 34.22 -14.61
CA LEU A 308 25.95 35.30 -15.33
C LEU A 308 25.06 35.97 -16.39
N ILE A 309 24.35 35.16 -17.19
CA ILE A 309 23.45 35.64 -18.24
C ILE A 309 22.32 36.49 -17.64
N ARG A 310 21.71 36.04 -16.54
CA ARG A 310 20.66 36.82 -15.88
C ARG A 310 21.19 38.10 -15.23
N ARG A 311 22.44 38.10 -14.75
CA ARG A 311 23.07 39.27 -14.15
C ARG A 311 23.41 40.34 -15.20
N SER A 312 23.91 39.95 -16.38
CA SER A 312 24.17 40.89 -17.46
C SER A 312 22.88 41.54 -17.97
N LEU A 313 21.85 40.73 -18.25
CA LEU A 313 20.55 41.24 -18.71
C LEU A 313 19.89 42.18 -17.70
N LYS A 314 20.03 41.92 -16.39
CA LYS A 314 19.52 42.82 -15.34
C LYS A 314 20.28 44.16 -15.26
N LYS A 315 21.58 44.16 -15.56
CA LYS A 315 22.36 45.41 -15.64
C LYS A 315 21.94 46.23 -16.85
N GLU A 316 21.81 45.60 -18.02
CA GLU A 316 21.32 46.23 -19.24
C GLU A 316 19.94 46.89 -19.04
N ILE A 317 19.03 46.25 -18.30
CA ILE A 317 17.71 46.83 -17.95
C ILE A 317 17.84 48.12 -17.13
N SER A 318 18.85 48.23 -16.27
CA SER A 318 19.05 49.39 -15.39
C SER A 318 19.63 50.61 -16.10
N GLU A 319 20.35 50.40 -17.20
CA GLU A 319 21.09 51.46 -17.92
C GLU A 319 20.24 52.11 -19.03
N ILE A 320 19.26 51.37 -19.58
CA ILE A 320 18.45 51.85 -20.70
C ILE A 320 17.32 52.78 -20.21
N PRO A 321 17.08 53.94 -20.83
CA PRO A 321 15.95 54.80 -20.50
C PRO A 321 14.68 54.46 -21.29
N SER A 322 14.80 53.94 -22.52
CA SER A 322 13.68 53.71 -23.42
C SER A 322 12.80 52.52 -22.99
N LEU A 323 11.48 52.69 -23.04
CA LEU A 323 10.52 51.65 -22.62
C LEU A 323 10.53 50.47 -23.61
N SER A 324 10.57 50.73 -24.92
CA SER A 324 10.48 49.70 -25.95
C SER A 324 11.66 48.72 -25.91
N GLU A 325 12.88 49.20 -25.65
CA GLU A 325 14.06 48.34 -25.56
C GLU A 325 14.09 47.53 -24.25
N LYS A 326 13.61 48.11 -23.14
CA LYS A 326 13.40 47.35 -21.89
C LYS A 326 12.51 46.14 -22.10
N TRP A 327 11.42 46.27 -22.87
CA TRP A 327 10.50 45.17 -23.14
C TRP A 327 11.18 44.02 -23.90
N LYS A 328 12.04 44.32 -24.87
CA LYS A 328 12.82 43.31 -25.61
C LYS A 328 13.77 42.54 -24.68
N ILE A 329 14.41 43.24 -23.73
CA ILE A 329 15.33 42.61 -22.77
C ILE A 329 14.57 41.80 -21.72
N HIS A 330 13.38 42.25 -21.30
CA HIS A 330 12.49 41.45 -20.46
C HIS A 330 12.11 40.12 -21.12
N GLY A 331 11.82 40.12 -22.43
CA GLY A 331 11.62 38.89 -23.20
C GLY A 331 12.83 37.95 -23.15
N LYS A 332 14.04 38.49 -23.35
CA LYS A 332 15.30 37.73 -23.22
C LYS A 332 15.51 37.19 -21.80
N LEU A 333 15.16 37.96 -20.76
CA LEU A 333 15.28 37.56 -19.35
C LEU A 333 14.31 36.44 -18.96
N GLN A 334 13.16 36.36 -19.64
CA GLN A 334 12.15 35.31 -19.46
C GLN A 334 12.43 34.04 -20.27
N SER A 335 13.26 34.11 -21.31
CA SER A 335 13.62 32.95 -22.15
C SER A 335 14.29 31.76 -21.42
N PRO A 336 15.15 31.94 -20.39
CA PRO A 336 15.75 30.80 -19.70
C PRO A 336 14.74 30.06 -18.81
N PRO A 337 14.97 28.77 -18.50
CA PRO A 337 14.03 27.96 -17.72
C PRO A 337 13.57 28.63 -16.41
N ARG A 338 12.28 28.53 -16.08
CA ARG A 338 11.69 29.16 -14.89
C ARG A 338 12.40 28.80 -13.57
N ASN A 339 12.92 27.57 -13.47
CA ASN A 339 13.59 27.05 -12.28
C ASN A 339 15.04 27.52 -12.11
N SER A 340 15.65 28.19 -13.10
CA SER A 340 16.99 28.77 -12.94
C SER A 340 16.97 30.17 -12.34
N ALA A 341 15.79 30.69 -11.95
CA ALA A 341 15.70 31.99 -11.31
C ALA A 341 16.13 31.88 -9.84
N PRO A 342 17.01 32.77 -9.34
CA PRO A 342 17.50 32.69 -7.96
C PRO A 342 16.40 32.83 -6.91
N THR A 343 15.30 33.51 -7.24
CA THR A 343 14.11 33.63 -6.38
C THR A 343 13.37 32.30 -6.13
N ARG A 344 13.64 31.27 -6.95
CA ARG A 344 13.05 29.92 -6.81
C ARG A 344 13.85 29.00 -5.90
N LEU A 345 15.05 29.43 -5.50
CA LEU A 345 15.86 28.70 -4.53
C LEU A 345 15.32 28.93 -3.12
N HIS A 346 15.26 27.86 -2.34
CA HIS A 346 14.91 27.90 -0.94
C HIS A 346 16.10 27.49 -0.09
N ARG A 347 16.41 28.29 0.95
CA ARG A 347 17.33 27.85 2.01
C ARG A 347 16.69 26.68 2.76
N ARG A 348 17.43 25.60 2.92
CA ARG A 348 17.01 24.38 3.61
C ARG A 348 17.89 24.15 4.82
N CYS A 349 17.32 23.55 5.87
CA CYS A 349 18.10 23.14 7.04
C CYS A 349 19.14 22.08 6.63
N PHE A 350 20.36 22.20 7.15
CA PHE A 350 21.44 21.25 6.88
C PHE A 350 21.12 19.83 7.38
N SER A 351 20.60 19.70 8.60
CA SER A 351 20.27 18.40 9.21
C SER A 351 18.98 17.80 8.63
N THR A 352 17.90 18.58 8.55
CA THR A 352 16.58 18.04 8.16
C THR A 352 16.16 18.30 6.73
N GLY A 353 16.77 19.23 6.01
CA GLY A 353 16.31 19.63 4.67
C GLY A 353 15.00 20.44 4.65
N ARG A 354 14.45 20.83 5.81
CA ARG A 354 13.21 21.61 5.94
C ARG A 354 13.33 22.96 5.23
N PRO A 355 12.37 23.35 4.39
CA PRO A 355 12.39 24.65 3.71
C PRO A 355 11.86 25.76 4.62
N ARG A 356 12.44 26.98 4.50
CA ARG A 356 12.02 28.21 5.21
C ARG A 356 12.20 28.12 6.75
N ALA A 357 12.12 29.26 7.43
CA ALA A 357 12.36 29.37 8.89
C ALA A 357 13.72 28.81 9.36
N ASN A 358 14.75 28.98 8.52
CA ASN A 358 16.13 28.60 8.82
C ASN A 358 16.92 29.85 9.23
N TYR A 359 17.65 29.76 10.34
CA TYR A 359 18.57 30.82 10.76
C TYR A 359 19.76 30.86 9.79
N ARG A 360 20.08 32.04 9.26
CA ARG A 360 21.05 32.19 8.18
C ARG A 360 22.47 31.85 8.63
N ASP A 361 22.81 32.21 9.86
CA ASP A 361 24.15 32.05 10.41
C ASP A 361 24.45 30.57 10.73
N PHE A 362 23.45 29.84 11.24
CA PHE A 362 23.58 28.43 11.60
C PHE A 362 23.21 27.46 10.47
N GLY A 363 22.43 27.88 9.48
CA GLY A 363 21.90 26.98 8.44
C GLY A 363 20.94 25.90 8.98
N LEU A 364 20.45 26.05 10.21
CA LEU A 364 19.56 25.11 10.90
C LEU A 364 18.13 25.67 11.02
N SER A 365 17.16 24.77 11.04
CA SER A 365 15.77 25.12 11.35
C SER A 365 15.65 25.50 12.83
N GLY A 366 14.75 26.43 13.16
CA GLY A 366 14.62 26.92 14.54
C GLY A 366 14.26 25.86 15.58
N HIS A 367 13.66 24.74 15.17
CA HIS A 367 13.39 23.62 16.07
C HIS A 367 14.68 22.89 16.47
N ILE A 368 15.49 22.45 15.50
CA ILE A 368 16.80 21.83 15.76
C ILE A 368 17.72 22.75 16.52
N LEU A 369 17.72 24.05 16.16
CA LEU A 369 18.54 25.01 16.88
C LEU A 369 18.15 25.06 18.37
N ARG A 370 16.86 25.03 18.68
CA ARG A 370 16.36 24.99 20.06
C ARG A 370 16.73 23.69 20.79
N GLU A 371 16.64 22.55 20.12
CA GLU A 371 17.07 21.26 20.68
C GLU A 371 18.57 21.26 21.00
N MET A 372 19.41 21.76 20.08
CA MET A 372 20.86 21.84 20.29
C MET A 372 21.24 22.82 21.40
N VAL A 373 20.50 23.93 21.56
CA VAL A 373 20.66 24.85 22.69
C VAL A 373 20.26 24.18 24.01
N GLN A 374 19.15 23.42 24.04
CA GLN A 374 18.74 22.65 25.22
C GLN A 374 19.74 21.56 25.60
N ALA A 375 20.37 20.93 24.61
CA ALA A 375 21.43 19.95 24.80
C ALA A 375 22.80 20.57 25.10
N CYS A 376 22.89 21.90 25.27
CA CYS A 376 24.14 22.64 25.52
C CYS A 376 25.25 22.41 24.46
N LEU A 377 24.87 22.06 23.23
CA LEU A 377 25.81 21.82 22.11
C LEU A 377 26.29 23.12 21.43
N LEU A 378 25.64 24.25 21.72
CA LEU A 378 25.94 25.55 21.12
C LEU A 378 26.50 26.50 22.19
N PRO A 379 27.82 26.70 22.26
CA PRO A 379 28.43 27.60 23.23
C PRO A 379 28.01 29.04 22.97
N GLY A 380 27.69 29.78 24.04
CA GLY A 380 27.30 31.20 23.97
C GLY A 380 25.83 31.47 23.62
N ALA A 381 25.00 30.44 23.46
CA ALA A 381 23.56 30.62 23.23
C ALA A 381 22.80 30.73 24.57
N THR A 382 22.28 31.92 24.87
CA THR A 382 21.39 32.17 26.03
C THR A 382 19.94 32.26 25.59
N ARG A 383 19.04 31.59 26.29
CA ARG A 383 17.59 31.67 26.02
C ARG A 383 17.06 32.98 26.60
N SER A 384 16.35 33.76 25.80
CA SER A 384 15.61 34.92 26.32
C SER A 384 14.54 34.44 27.30
N SER A 385 14.63 34.85 28.58
CA SER A 385 13.57 34.65 29.57
C SER A 385 12.46 35.66 29.29
N TRP A 386 11.36 35.18 28.73
CA TRP A 386 10.08 35.87 28.74
C TRP A 386 9.13 35.08 29.61
#